data_AF-A0A9E6DP80-F1
#
_entry.id   AF-A0A9E6DP80-F1
#
_cell.length_a   1.000
_cell.length_b   1.000
_cell.length_c   1.000
_cell.angle_alpha   90.00
_cell.angle_beta   90.00
_cell.angle_gamma   90.00
#
_symmetry.space_group_name_H-M   'P 1'
#
loop_
_entity.id
_entity.type
_entity.pdbx_description
1 polymer ?
#
loop_
_entity_poly.entity_id
_entity_poly.type
_entity_poly.pdbx_seq_one_letter_code
_entity_poly.pdbx_strand_id
1 'polypeptide(L)'
;MYNRNNTIYREDIQKIVGAIAVASSNKGVFITTSSYSDGARKYAENLNGNTTIILIDGIELAKYIYDFNLGMQSDQILEIKKLDNDFWDKLQDAISK
;
A
#
# COMPACT_ATOMS: atom_id res chain seq x y z
N MET A 1 9.73 -15.92 -12.47
CA MET A 1 9.13 -15.06 -11.44
C MET A 1 10.12 -13.96 -11.14
N TYR A 2 9.72 -12.69 -11.20
CA TYR A 2 10.63 -11.55 -11.05
C TYR A 2 11.37 -11.66 -9.72
N ASN A 3 12.70 -11.75 -9.81
CA ASN A 3 13.61 -11.76 -8.69
C ASN A 3 13.37 -10.48 -7.87
N ARG A 4 13.28 -10.55 -6.53
CA ARG A 4 13.14 -9.34 -5.68
C ARG A 4 14.26 -8.31 -5.92
N ASN A 5 15.35 -8.74 -6.56
CA ASN A 5 16.49 -7.90 -6.95
C ASN A 5 16.39 -7.31 -8.37
N ASN A 6 15.27 -7.46 -9.08
CA ASN A 6 15.14 -6.87 -10.40
C ASN A 6 14.52 -5.47 -10.31
N THR A 7 15.37 -4.48 -10.10
CA THR A 7 14.96 -3.08 -10.13
C THR A 7 14.36 -2.74 -11.50
N ILE A 8 13.20 -2.08 -11.50
CA ILE A 8 12.55 -1.60 -12.71
C ILE A 8 13.15 -0.26 -13.12
N TYR A 9 13.55 -0.15 -14.39
CA TYR A 9 14.25 1.01 -14.92
C TYR A 9 13.35 1.86 -15.80
N ARG A 10 13.87 3.02 -16.20
CA ARG A 10 13.15 4.01 -17.00
C ARG A 10 12.63 3.42 -18.32
N GLU A 11 13.40 2.55 -18.97
CA GLU A 11 12.99 1.91 -20.22
C GLU A 11 11.69 1.11 -20.10
N ASP A 12 11.44 0.48 -18.95
CA ASP A 12 10.22 -0.30 -18.72
C ASP A 12 9.01 0.62 -18.62
N ILE A 13 9.16 1.76 -17.92
CA ILE A 13 8.10 2.78 -17.81
C ILE A 13 7.80 3.40 -19.18
N GLN A 14 8.83 3.68 -19.99
CA GLN A 14 8.67 4.23 -21.34
C GLN A 14 7.86 3.30 -22.26
N LYS A 15 8.12 1.98 -22.21
CA LYS A 15 7.35 0.99 -22.99
C LYS A 15 5.87 1.03 -22.62
N ILE A 16 5.55 1.18 -21.34
CA ILE A 16 4.16 1.26 -20.87
C ILE A 16 3.49 2.57 -21.27
N VAL A 17 4.18 3.72 -21.17
CA VAL A 17 3.64 5.01 -21.66
C VAL A 17 3.22 4.89 -23.12
N GLY A 18 4.06 4.25 -23.96
CA GLY A 18 3.72 4.00 -25.35
C GLY A 18 2.45 3.16 -25.53
N ALA A 19 2.30 2.09 -24.74
CA ALA A 19 1.10 1.25 -24.77
C ALA A 19 -0.18 1.98 -24.31
N ILE A 20 -0.09 2.83 -23.27
CA ILE A 20 -1.20 3.65 -22.77
C ILE A 20 -1.67 4.65 -23.84
N ALA A 21 -0.74 5.27 -24.56
CA ALA A 21 -1.05 6.19 -25.65
C ALA A 21 -1.80 5.48 -26.80
N VAL A 22 -1.42 4.25 -27.14
CA VAL A 22 -2.13 3.44 -28.15
C VAL A 22 -3.53 3.07 -27.69
N ALA A 23 -3.73 2.84 -26.39
CA ALA A 23 -5.05 2.57 -25.80
C ALA A 23 -5.93 3.83 -25.65
N SER A 24 -5.49 5.00 -26.13
CA SER A 24 -6.18 6.29 -25.97
C SER A 24 -6.50 6.64 -24.50
N SER A 25 -5.70 6.12 -23.57
CA SER A 25 -5.80 6.46 -22.15
C SER A 25 -4.73 7.48 -21.79
N ASN A 26 -4.98 8.21 -20.72
CA ASN A 26 -4.11 9.25 -20.22
C ASN A 26 -3.76 9.03 -18.73
N LYS A 27 -4.23 7.92 -18.16
CA LYS A 27 -3.95 7.50 -16.78
C LYS A 27 -3.64 6.01 -16.75
N GLY A 28 -2.61 5.63 -16.00
CA GLY A 28 -2.24 4.25 -15.77
C GLY A 28 -1.70 4.02 -14.37
N VAL A 29 -1.84 2.79 -13.89
CA VAL A 29 -1.16 2.32 -12.68
C VAL A 29 -0.24 1.19 -13.09
N PHE A 30 1.03 1.27 -12.73
CA PHE A 30 1.98 0.20 -12.94
C PHE A 30 2.40 -0.42 -11.62
N ILE A 31 2.10 -1.71 -11.46
CA ILE A 31 2.29 -2.47 -10.24
C ILE A 31 3.39 -3.51 -10.46
N THR A 32 4.32 -3.60 -9.52
CA THR A 32 5.37 -4.62 -9.50
C THR A 32 5.60 -5.14 -8.08
N THR A 33 6.08 -6.38 -7.95
CA THR A 33 6.55 -6.94 -6.68
C THR A 33 8.01 -6.60 -6.38
N SER A 34 8.70 -5.91 -7.31
CA SER A 34 10.08 -5.42 -7.16
C SER A 34 10.09 -3.92 -6.80
N SER A 35 11.24 -3.26 -6.88
CA SER A 35 11.38 -1.81 -6.65
C SER A 35 11.62 -1.05 -7.94
N TYR A 36 11.21 0.23 -7.99
CA TYR A 36 11.60 1.15 -9.06
C TYR A 36 12.94 1.80 -8.76
N SER A 37 13.74 2.04 -9.81
CA SER A 37 14.89 2.93 -9.74
C SER A 37 14.44 4.39 -9.63
N ASP A 38 15.32 5.26 -9.11
CA ASP A 38 15.04 6.70 -9.06
C ASP A 38 14.82 7.31 -10.46
N GLY A 39 15.53 6.79 -11.47
CA GLY A 39 15.32 7.20 -12.87
C GLY A 39 13.94 6.84 -13.39
N ALA A 40 13.38 5.71 -12.98
CA ALA A 40 12.01 5.31 -13.31
C ALA A 40 10.98 6.21 -12.62
N ARG A 41 11.14 6.47 -11.31
CA ARG A 41 10.25 7.36 -10.54
C ARG A 41 10.26 8.77 -11.10
N LYS A 42 11.44 9.36 -11.28
CA LYS A 42 11.59 10.70 -11.88
C LYS A 42 11.01 10.77 -13.29
N TYR A 43 11.17 9.72 -14.10
CA TYR A 43 10.57 9.72 -15.43
C TYR A 43 9.05 9.79 -15.37
N ALA A 44 8.41 8.97 -14.51
CA ALA A 44 6.96 8.98 -14.32
C ALA A 44 6.45 10.33 -13.79
N GLU A 45 7.16 10.95 -12.83
CA GLU A 45 6.84 12.28 -12.29
C GLU A 45 6.94 13.40 -13.34
N ASN A 46 7.88 13.28 -14.28
CA ASN A 46 8.16 14.29 -15.31
C ASN A 46 7.37 14.09 -16.62
N LEU A 47 6.38 13.18 -16.66
CA LEU A 47 5.44 13.04 -17.77
C LEU A 47 4.49 14.26 -17.80
N ASN A 48 5.01 15.43 -18.14
CA ASN A 48 4.24 16.67 -18.19
C ASN A 48 3.14 16.61 -19.27
N GLY A 49 1.92 17.05 -18.91
CA GLY A 49 0.92 17.54 -19.87
C GLY A 49 -0.38 16.75 -19.91
N ASN A 50 -0.35 15.46 -20.24
CA ASN A 50 -1.58 14.68 -20.45
C ASN A 50 -1.55 13.26 -19.89
N THR A 51 -0.40 12.65 -19.60
CA THR A 51 -0.32 11.25 -19.15
C THR A 51 0.15 11.17 -17.70
N THR A 52 -0.68 10.59 -16.82
CA THR A 52 -0.32 10.31 -15.44
C THR A 52 -0.08 8.82 -15.26
N ILE A 53 1.08 8.45 -14.72
CA ILE A 53 1.36 7.06 -14.33
C ILE A 53 1.65 7.02 -12.84
N ILE A 54 0.85 6.25 -12.12
CA ILE A 54 1.11 5.93 -10.71
C ILE A 54 1.94 4.66 -10.68
N LEU A 55 3.06 4.71 -9.96
CA LEU A 55 3.90 3.56 -9.71
C LEU A 55 3.53 3.00 -8.33
N ILE A 56 3.31 1.68 -8.25
CA ILE A 56 3.12 0.94 -7.00
C ILE A 56 4.18 -0.15 -6.95
N ASP A 57 5.14 -0.01 -6.05
CA ASP A 57 6.18 -1.03 -5.85
C ASP A 57 5.76 -2.12 -4.85
N GLY A 58 6.62 -3.12 -4.65
CA GLY A 58 6.27 -4.27 -3.81
C GLY A 58 5.99 -3.92 -2.35
N ILE A 59 6.60 -2.86 -1.81
CA ILE A 59 6.38 -2.42 -0.43
C ILE A 59 5.05 -1.67 -0.34
N GLU A 60 4.78 -0.77 -1.28
CA GLU A 60 3.50 -0.06 -1.35
C GLU A 60 2.34 -1.04 -1.58
N LEU A 61 2.51 -2.02 -2.46
CA LEU A 61 1.53 -3.07 -2.72
C LEU A 61 1.23 -3.87 -1.44
N ALA A 62 2.26 -4.30 -0.71
CA ALA A 62 2.09 -5.03 0.55
C ALA A 62 1.37 -4.19 1.60
N LYS A 63 1.70 -2.89 1.68
CA LYS A 63 1.00 -1.95 2.55
C LYS A 63 -0.47 -1.84 2.19
N TYR A 64 -0.82 -1.67 0.92
CA TYR A 64 -2.22 -1.60 0.49
C TYR A 64 -2.99 -2.90 0.73
N ILE A 65 -2.34 -4.05 0.53
CA ILE A 65 -2.94 -5.35 0.86
C ILE A 65 -3.31 -5.39 2.35
N TYR A 66 -2.41 -4.94 3.23
CA TYR A 66 -2.63 -4.88 4.66
C TYR A 66 -3.69 -3.84 5.06
N ASP A 67 -3.49 -2.58 4.68
CA ASP A 67 -4.34 -1.45 5.09
C ASP A 67 -5.81 -1.63 4.63
N PHE A 68 -6.02 -2.26 3.48
CA PHE A 68 -7.36 -2.50 2.92
C PHE A 68 -7.87 -3.94 3.10
N ASN A 69 -7.15 -4.80 3.84
CA ASN A 69 -7.50 -6.20 4.07
C ASN A 69 -7.78 -7.01 2.78
N LEU A 70 -7.05 -6.74 1.69
CA LEU A 70 -7.29 -7.37 0.39
C LEU A 70 -6.85 -8.83 0.42
N GLY A 71 -7.82 -9.75 0.40
CA GLY A 71 -7.52 -11.18 0.46
C GLY A 71 -6.88 -11.63 1.78
N MET A 72 -7.03 -10.82 2.84
CA MET A 72 -6.54 -11.13 4.17
C MET A 72 -7.70 -11.52 5.08
N GLN A 73 -7.41 -12.41 6.03
CA GLN A 73 -8.29 -12.73 7.14
C GLN A 73 -7.51 -12.54 8.44
N SER A 74 -8.18 -12.08 9.49
CA SER A 74 -7.56 -12.00 10.82
C SER A 74 -7.22 -13.40 11.30
N ASP A 75 -5.94 -13.67 11.53
CA ASP A 75 -5.46 -14.93 12.08
C ASP A 75 -5.59 -14.94 13.62
N GLN A 76 -5.18 -13.84 14.26
CA GLN A 76 -5.28 -13.66 15.70
C GLN A 76 -5.63 -12.21 16.05
N ILE A 77 -6.50 -12.03 17.06
CA ILE A 77 -6.82 -10.72 17.64
C ILE A 77 -6.30 -10.72 19.07
N LEU A 78 -5.36 -9.81 19.38
CA LEU A 78 -4.90 -9.59 20.74
C LEU A 78 -5.72 -8.46 21.38
N GLU A 79 -6.52 -8.82 22.38
CA GLU A 79 -7.25 -7.84 23.17
C GLU A 79 -6.55 -7.59 24.50
N ILE A 80 -6.03 -6.37 24.68
CA ILE A 80 -5.36 -5.97 25.93
C ILE A 80 -6.41 -5.32 26.83
N LYS A 81 -6.80 -6.02 27.89
CA LYS A 81 -7.74 -5.50 28.89
C LYS A 81 -7.00 -4.72 29.97
N LYS A 82 -7.58 -3.60 30.41
CA LYS A 82 -7.15 -2.85 31.57
C LYS A 82 -8.21 -2.98 32.67
N LEU A 83 -7.77 -2.96 33.93
CA LEU A 83 -8.67 -2.89 35.07
C LEU A 83 -9.50 -1.61 35.01
N ASP A 84 -10.83 -1.75 35.14
CA ASP A 84 -11.77 -0.64 35.26
C ASP A 84 -11.93 -0.28 36.74
N ASN A 85 -11.10 0.65 37.21
CA ASN A 85 -11.11 1.06 38.62
C ASN A 85 -12.48 1.61 39.05
N ASP A 86 -13.18 2.35 38.19
CA ASP A 86 -14.47 2.94 38.52
C ASP A 86 -15.55 1.87 38.75
N PHE A 87 -15.49 0.77 37.99
CA PHE A 87 -16.35 -0.39 38.23
C PHE A 87 -16.06 -1.03 39.60
N TRP A 88 -14.78 -1.23 39.93
CA TRP A 88 -14.37 -1.88 41.19
C TRP A 88 -14.63 -1.01 42.42
N ASP A 89 -14.45 0.31 42.32
CA ASP A 89 -14.75 1.25 43.40
C ASP A 89 -16.26 1.26 43.72
N LYS A 90 -17.11 1.34 42.69
CA LYS A 90 -18.57 1.25 42.85
C LYS A 90 -19.03 -0.08 43.44
N LEU A 91 -18.36 -1.17 43.06
CA LEU A 91 -18.66 -2.50 43.59
C LEU A 91 -18.32 -2.57 45.09
N GLN A 92 -17.18 -2.01 45.51
CA GLN A 92 -16.82 -1.95 46.93
C GLN A 92 -17.83 -1.13 47.73
N ASP A 93 -18.26 0.02 47.22
CA ASP A 93 -19.28 0.86 47.86
C ASP A 93 -20.62 0.14 48.01
N ALA A 94 -20.99 -0.69 47.02
CA ALA A 94 -22.22 -1.47 47.03
C ALA A 94 -22.20 -2.66 48.01
N ILE A 95 -21.04 -3.29 48.22
CA ILE A 95 -20.88 -4.43 49.13
C ILE A 95 -20.69 -3.97 50.59
N SER A 96 -20.26 -2.72 50.80
CA SER A 96 -20.01 -2.15 52.12
C SER A 96 -21.27 -1.54 52.79
N LYS A 97 -22.44 -1.65 52.16
CA LYS A 97 -23.76 -1.26 52.68
C LYS A 97 -24.59 -2.48 53.03
#